data_AF-A0A480AVU4-F1
#
_entry.id   AF-A0A480AVU4-F1
#
_cell.length_a   1.000
_cell.length_b   1.000
_cell.length_c   1.000
_cell.angle_alpha   90.00
_cell.angle_beta   90.00
_cell.angle_gamma   90.00
#
_symmetry.space_group_name_H-M   'P 1'
#
loop_
_entity.id
_entity.type
_entity.pdbx_description
1 polymer ?
#
loop_
_entity_poly.entity_id
_entity_poly.type
_entity_poly.pdbx_seq_one_letter_code
_entity_poly.pdbx_strand_id
1 'polypeptide(L)'
;MIRVAACDQAGVVRFVIDSVDGELPSMPGVSFVEVEPDFNGDGLQLVDGQFVPRLDADQVAQEAAERLVLHKRRNQLLASDWTQLPNAPLAAEQRAAWETYRQALRDITDQPGYPLSIDWPLKPGNAG
;
A
#
# COMPACT_ATOMS: atom_id res chain seq x y z
N MET A 1 5.49 10.28 38.04
CA MET A 1 5.59 10.90 36.70
C MET A 1 5.32 9.83 35.67
N ILE A 2 4.17 9.89 35.01
CA ILE A 2 3.82 9.02 33.89
C ILE A 2 3.94 9.84 32.60
N ARG A 3 4.42 9.23 31.52
CA ARG A 3 4.42 9.86 30.20
C ARG A 3 3.24 9.34 29.41
N VAL A 4 2.47 10.24 28.80
CA VAL A 4 1.28 9.87 28.03
C VAL A 4 1.28 10.53 26.66
N ALA A 5 0.87 9.77 25.65
CA ALA A 5 0.57 10.27 24.32
C ALA A 5 -0.92 10.66 24.25
N ALA A 6 -1.19 11.89 23.81
CA ALA A 6 -2.55 12.38 23.57
C ALA A 6 -2.92 12.15 22.10
N CYS A 7 -3.86 11.25 21.86
CA CYS A 7 -4.29 10.85 20.53
C CYS A 7 -5.67 11.45 20.21
N ASP A 8 -5.87 11.95 19.00
CA ASP A 8 -7.20 12.42 18.58
C ASP A 8 -8.16 11.28 18.24
N GLN A 9 -9.37 11.60 17.76
CA GLN A 9 -10.37 10.59 17.35
C GLN A 9 -9.91 9.69 16.20
N ALA A 10 -8.95 10.12 15.39
CA ALA A 10 -8.33 9.29 14.36
C ALA A 10 -7.14 8.48 14.92
N GLY A 11 -6.81 8.63 16.20
CA GLY A 11 -5.65 7.99 16.83
C GLY A 11 -4.34 8.75 16.59
N VAL A 12 -4.34 9.88 15.91
CA VAL A 12 -3.10 10.62 15.62
C VAL A 12 -2.56 11.21 16.91
N VAL A 13 -1.27 10.96 17.21
CA VAL A 13 -0.60 11.58 18.33
C VAL A 13 -0.47 13.08 18.07
N ARG A 14 -1.09 13.89 18.93
CA ARG A 14 -1.07 15.35 18.82
C ARG A 14 0.01 15.98 19.67
N PHE A 15 0.27 15.39 20.83
CA PHE A 15 1.32 15.81 21.74
C PHE A 15 1.60 14.71 22.76
N VAL A 16 2.78 14.76 23.38
CA VAL A 16 3.18 13.88 24.48
C VAL A 16 3.48 14.75 25.69
N ILE A 17 2.97 14.36 26.85
CA ILE A 17 3.13 15.09 28.11
C ILE A 17 3.56 14.17 29.23
N ASP A 18 4.34 14.71 30.17
CA ASP A 18 4.63 14.07 31.44
C ASP A 18 3.62 14.56 32.49
N SER A 19 2.84 13.66 33.07
CA SER A 19 1.96 13.95 34.21
C SER A 19 2.68 13.60 35.51
N VAL A 20 2.85 14.61 36.36
CA VAL A 20 3.60 14.49 37.63
C VAL A 20 2.79 13.71 38.66
N ASP A 21 1.49 14.00 38.76
CA ASP A 21 0.57 13.48 39.79
C ASP A 21 -0.40 12.42 39.27
N GLY A 22 -0.28 12.01 38.00
CA GLY A 22 -1.18 11.04 37.37
C GLY A 22 -2.55 11.61 36.97
N GLU A 23 -2.82 12.88 37.27
CA GLU A 23 -3.99 13.59 36.77
C GLU A 23 -3.80 13.94 35.29
N LEU A 24 -4.81 13.64 34.48
CA LEU A 24 -4.85 13.92 33.06
C LEU A 24 -5.94 14.95 32.74
N PRO A 25 -5.68 15.91 31.84
CA PRO A 25 -6.68 16.90 31.48
C PRO A 25 -7.85 16.21 30.76
N SER A 26 -9.09 16.53 31.16
CA SER A 26 -10.27 16.10 30.41
C SER A 26 -10.37 16.91 29.12
N MET A 27 -10.11 16.25 27.98
CA MET A 27 -10.17 16.84 26.66
C MET A 27 -11.15 16.06 25.77
N PRO A 28 -12.24 16.68 25.28
CA PRO A 28 -13.19 16.01 24.40
C PRO A 28 -12.52 15.51 23.12
N GLY A 29 -12.73 14.23 22.79
CA GLY A 29 -12.20 13.64 21.56
C GLY A 29 -10.70 13.34 21.59
N VAL A 30 -10.09 13.36 22.77
CA VAL A 30 -8.69 12.97 22.97
C VAL A 30 -8.64 11.75 23.88
N SER A 31 -7.88 10.72 23.48
CA SER A 31 -7.53 9.60 24.32
C SER A 31 -6.09 9.74 24.80
N PHE A 32 -5.83 9.30 26.04
CA PHE A 32 -4.48 9.29 26.60
C PHE A 32 -4.02 7.84 26.73
N VAL A 33 -2.81 7.57 26.25
CA VAL A 33 -2.17 6.26 26.33
C VAL A 33 -0.83 6.42 27.03
N GLU A 34 -0.59 5.63 28.07
CA GLU A 34 0.70 5.59 28.75
C GLU A 34 1.78 5.04 27.81
N VAL A 35 2.93 5.70 27.79
CA VAL A 35 4.04 5.40 26.87
C VAL A 35 5.37 5.43 27.63
N GLU A 36 6.38 4.82 27.02
CA GLU A 36 7.74 4.83 27.56
C GLU A 36 8.29 6.26 27.70
N PRO A 37 9.18 6.53 28.68
CA PRO A 37 9.68 7.88 28.98
C PRO A 37 10.36 8.61 27.82
N ASP A 38 10.92 7.88 26.85
CA ASP A 38 11.61 8.43 25.67
C ASP A 38 10.70 8.54 24.43
N PHE A 39 9.41 8.22 24.56
CA PHE A 39 8.47 8.29 23.46
C PHE A 39 8.24 9.74 22.99
N ASN A 40 8.52 10.01 21.70
CA ASN A 40 8.27 11.30 21.04
C ASN A 40 6.86 11.37 20.43
N GLY A 41 6.40 10.29 19.78
CA GLY A 41 5.06 10.24 19.17
C GLY A 41 4.90 11.05 17.88
N ASP A 42 5.88 11.86 17.48
CA ASP A 42 5.81 12.68 16.28
C ASP A 42 5.64 11.81 15.01
N GLY A 43 4.71 12.21 14.16
CA GLY A 43 4.35 11.44 12.97
C GLY A 43 3.75 10.07 13.26
N LEU A 44 3.28 9.76 14.48
CA LEU A 44 2.67 8.48 14.81
C LEU A 44 1.15 8.56 14.96
N GLN A 45 0.50 7.44 14.70
CA GLN A 45 -0.93 7.21 14.87
C GLN A 45 -1.13 5.90 15.63
N LEU A 46 -1.99 5.92 16.64
CA LEU A 46 -2.43 4.74 17.36
C LEU A 46 -3.50 4.00 16.53
N VAL A 47 -3.17 2.80 16.06
CA VAL A 47 -4.06 1.92 15.29
C VAL A 47 -4.03 0.54 15.96
N ASP A 48 -5.20 0.02 16.35
CA ASP A 48 -5.35 -1.29 17.00
C ASP A 48 -4.40 -1.52 18.20
N GLY A 49 -4.15 -0.45 18.98
CA GLY A 49 -3.29 -0.50 20.17
C GLY A 49 -1.79 -0.44 19.87
N GLN A 50 -1.38 -0.24 18.61
CA GLN A 50 0.01 -0.03 18.22
C GLN A 50 0.21 1.37 17.64
N PHE A 51 1.32 2.01 18.00
CA PHE A 51 1.75 3.24 17.34
C PHE A 51 2.43 2.90 16.02
N VAL A 52 1.84 3.33 14.92
CA VAL A 52 2.35 3.16 13.56
C VAL A 52 2.68 4.52 12.95
N PRO A 53 3.60 4.58 11.97
CA PRO A 53 3.80 5.80 11.20
C PRO A 53 2.50 6.27 10.58
N ARG A 54 2.16 7.53 10.80
CA ARG A 54 1.06 8.19 10.11
C ARG A 54 1.44 8.37 8.65
N LEU A 55 0.66 7.76 7.77
CA LEU A 55 0.78 8.03 6.35
C LEU A 55 0.24 9.42 6.03
N ASP A 56 0.99 10.18 5.24
CA ASP A 56 0.47 11.40 4.63
C ASP A 56 -0.40 11.08 3.40
N ALA A 57 -1.01 12.12 2.82
CA ALA A 57 -1.92 11.94 1.69
C ALA A 57 -1.21 11.34 0.46
N ASP A 58 0.08 11.66 0.27
CA ASP A 58 0.85 11.19 -0.88
C ASP A 58 1.20 9.71 -0.71
N GLN A 59 1.61 9.30 0.49
CA GLN A 59 1.86 7.90 0.83
C GLN A 59 0.60 7.05 0.69
N VAL A 60 -0.55 7.53 1.20
CA VAL A 60 -1.84 6.83 1.03
C VAL A 60 -2.19 6.69 -0.45
N ALA A 61 -1.98 7.73 -1.26
CA ALA A 61 -2.25 7.69 -2.69
C ALA A 61 -1.32 6.70 -3.43
N GLN A 62 -0.03 6.65 -3.06
CA GLN A 62 0.93 5.71 -3.62
C GLN A 62 0.56 4.25 -3.31
N GLU A 63 0.25 3.92 -2.05
CA GLU A 63 -0.16 2.57 -1.67
C GLU A 63 -1.46 2.14 -2.37
N ALA A 64 -2.42 3.05 -2.49
CA ALA A 64 -3.67 2.79 -3.21
C ALA A 64 -3.41 2.53 -4.70
N ALA A 65 -2.56 3.34 -5.34
CA ALA A 65 -2.17 3.14 -6.73
C ALA A 65 -1.46 1.81 -6.94
N GLU A 66 -0.48 1.47 -6.10
CA GLU A 66 0.24 0.20 -6.13
C GLU A 66 -0.73 -0.99 -6.07
N ARG A 67 -1.66 -0.98 -5.10
CA ARG A 67 -2.67 -2.03 -4.98
C ARG A 67 -3.50 -2.20 -6.24
N LEU A 68 -3.97 -1.11 -6.84
CA LEU A 68 -4.77 -1.14 -8.07
C LEU A 68 -3.97 -1.71 -9.24
N VAL A 69 -2.72 -1.30 -9.37
CA VAL A 69 -1.81 -1.78 -10.41
C VAL A 69 -1.52 -3.27 -10.27
N LEU A 70 -1.15 -3.73 -9.07
CA LEU A 70 -0.88 -5.14 -8.81
C LEU A 70 -2.12 -6.01 -9.07
N HIS A 71 -3.30 -5.52 -8.71
CA HIS A 71 -4.56 -6.19 -9.01
C HIS A 71 -4.81 -6.29 -10.53
N LYS A 72 -4.66 -5.19 -11.27
CA LYS A 72 -4.82 -5.16 -12.73
C LYS A 72 -3.80 -6.06 -13.44
N ARG A 73 -2.54 -6.05 -12.99
CA ARG A 73 -1.46 -6.95 -13.49
C ARG A 73 -1.86 -8.41 -13.28
N ARG A 74 -2.27 -8.77 -12.07
CA ARG A 74 -2.71 -10.14 -11.73
C ARG A 74 -3.87 -10.58 -12.62
N ASN A 75 -4.87 -9.74 -12.83
CA ASN A 75 -6.02 -10.06 -13.67
C ASN A 75 -5.63 -10.29 -15.14
N GLN A 76 -4.71 -9.49 -15.69
CA GLN A 76 -4.25 -9.66 -17.07
C GLN A 76 -3.37 -10.91 -17.25
N LEU A 77 -2.56 -11.26 -16.25
CA LEU A 77 -1.85 -12.54 -16.24
C LEU A 77 -2.83 -13.71 -16.21
N LEU A 78 -3.78 -13.71 -15.27
CA LEU A 78 -4.82 -14.75 -15.19
C LEU A 78 -5.61 -14.89 -16.52
N ALA A 79 -6.02 -13.76 -17.11
CA ALA A 79 -6.76 -13.76 -18.38
C ALA A 79 -5.96 -14.28 -19.58
N SER A 80 -4.63 -14.35 -19.47
CA SER A 80 -3.73 -14.86 -20.51
C SER A 80 -3.11 -16.22 -20.17
N ASP A 81 -3.49 -16.86 -19.05
CA ASP A 81 -2.90 -18.15 -18.65
C ASP A 81 -3.14 -19.27 -19.66
N TRP A 82 -4.29 -19.28 -20.33
CA TRP A 82 -4.62 -20.27 -21.36
C TRP A 82 -3.61 -20.30 -22.52
N THR A 83 -2.93 -19.18 -22.78
CA THR A 83 -1.95 -19.04 -23.88
C THR A 83 -0.64 -19.80 -23.62
N GLN A 84 -0.38 -20.13 -22.35
CA GLN A 84 0.83 -20.82 -21.91
C GLN A 84 0.67 -22.35 -21.94
N LEU A 85 -0.55 -22.85 -22.20
CA LEU A 85 -0.81 -24.28 -22.25
C LEU A 85 -0.16 -24.90 -23.50
N PRO A 86 0.39 -26.12 -23.41
CA PRO A 86 0.99 -26.79 -24.57
C PRO A 86 0.00 -26.97 -25.73
N ASN A 87 -1.25 -27.30 -25.41
CA ASN A 87 -2.36 -27.53 -26.34
C ASN A 87 -3.17 -26.27 -26.68
N ALA A 88 -2.69 -25.07 -26.33
CA ALA A 88 -3.35 -23.84 -26.73
C ALA A 88 -3.44 -23.77 -28.27
N PRO A 89 -4.58 -23.35 -28.85
CA PRO A 89 -4.78 -23.24 -30.30
C PRO A 89 -4.08 -21.97 -30.84
N LEU A 90 -2.77 -21.87 -30.61
CA LEU A 90 -1.94 -20.72 -30.98
C LEU A 90 -0.81 -21.18 -31.90
N ALA A 91 -0.59 -20.41 -32.97
CA ALA A 91 0.61 -20.56 -33.78
C ALA A 91 1.86 -20.18 -32.96
N ALA A 92 3.04 -20.63 -33.40
CA ALA A 92 4.30 -20.36 -32.70
C ALA A 92 4.56 -18.84 -32.52
N GLU A 93 4.30 -18.04 -33.54
CA GLU A 93 4.45 -16.58 -33.49
C GLU A 93 3.50 -15.93 -32.47
N GLN A 94 2.26 -16.42 -32.38
CA GLN A 94 1.28 -15.92 -31.42
C GLN A 94 1.71 -16.29 -29.99
N ARG A 95 2.21 -17.50 -29.78
CA ARG A 95 2.75 -17.94 -28.49
C ARG A 95 3.90 -17.03 -28.04
N ALA A 96 4.84 -16.72 -28.93
CA ALA A 96 5.95 -15.80 -28.65
C ALA A 96 5.46 -14.38 -28.32
N ALA A 97 4.43 -13.87 -29.02
CA ALA A 97 3.82 -12.58 -28.71
C ALA A 97 3.16 -12.57 -27.32
N TRP A 98 2.47 -13.65 -26.95
CA TRP A 98 1.87 -13.83 -25.63
C TRP A 98 2.91 -13.97 -24.51
N GLU A 99 4.00 -14.68 -24.74
CA GLU A 99 5.13 -14.76 -23.81
C GLU A 99 5.75 -13.38 -23.56
N THR A 100 6.00 -12.62 -24.63
CA THR A 100 6.54 -11.25 -24.55
C THR A 100 5.59 -10.33 -23.77
N TYR A 101 4.30 -10.35 -24.10
CA TYR A 101 3.27 -9.57 -23.39
C TYR A 101 3.22 -9.92 -21.90
N ARG A 102 3.24 -11.20 -21.55
CA ARG A 102 3.20 -11.65 -20.15
C ARG A 102 4.47 -11.28 -19.39
N GLN A 103 5.63 -11.29 -20.06
CA GLN A 103 6.86 -10.82 -19.45
C GLN A 103 6.77 -9.32 -19.16
N ALA A 104 6.34 -8.51 -20.13
CA ALA A 104 6.14 -7.09 -19.93
C ALA A 104 5.13 -6.77 -18.81
N LEU A 105 4.09 -7.59 -18.61
CA LEU A 105 3.19 -7.46 -17.45
C LEU A 105 3.90 -7.72 -16.11
N ARG A 106 4.82 -8.67 -16.04
CA ARG A 106 5.58 -8.97 -14.81
C ARG A 106 6.52 -7.82 -14.46
N ASP A 107 7.15 -7.24 -15.48
CA ASP A 107 8.15 -6.18 -15.37
C ASP A 107 7.52 -4.80 -15.07
N ILE A 108 6.20 -4.70 -14.92
CA ILE A 108 5.50 -3.43 -14.59
C ILE A 108 6.03 -2.76 -13.31
N THR A 109 6.40 -3.54 -12.30
CA THR A 109 6.92 -3.01 -11.03
C THR A 109 8.31 -2.39 -11.17
N ASP A 110 9.01 -2.71 -12.26
CA ASP A 110 10.35 -2.19 -12.55
C ASP A 110 10.30 -0.97 -13.48
N GLN A 111 9.12 -0.55 -13.93
CA GLN A 111 8.96 0.61 -14.80
C GLN A 111 9.24 1.92 -14.06
N PRO A 112 9.89 2.90 -14.73
CA PRO A 112 10.03 4.23 -14.18
C PRO A 112 8.65 4.87 -13.98
N GLY A 113 8.41 5.42 -12.79
CA GLY A 113 7.12 6.06 -12.46
C GLY A 113 6.10 5.12 -11.83
N TYR A 114 6.40 3.82 -11.67
CA TYR A 114 5.60 2.93 -10.83
C TYR A 114 5.46 3.50 -9.40
N PRO A 115 4.27 3.43 -8.76
CA PRO A 115 3.00 2.89 -9.28
C PRO A 115 2.09 3.92 -9.99
N LEU A 116 2.53 5.18 -10.08
CA LEU A 116 1.67 6.31 -10.48
C LEU A 116 1.56 6.50 -12.00
N SER A 117 2.59 6.13 -12.76
CA SER A 117 2.65 6.23 -14.22
C SER A 117 3.20 4.93 -14.79
N ILE A 118 2.39 4.24 -15.59
CA ILE A 118 2.71 2.88 -16.08
C ILE A 118 2.30 2.76 -17.55
N ASP A 119 3.25 2.27 -18.35
CA ASP A 119 3.03 1.88 -19.73
C ASP A 119 2.58 0.42 -19.79
N TRP A 120 1.28 0.21 -19.97
CA TRP A 120 0.69 -1.12 -20.05
C TRP A 120 0.95 -1.75 -21.42
N PRO A 121 1.45 -3.00 -21.49
CA PRO A 121 1.69 -3.66 -22.76
C PRO A 121 0.36 -3.91 -23.50
N LEU A 122 0.39 -3.82 -24.83
CA LEU A 122 -0.77 -4.09 -25.67
C LEU A 122 -1.01 -5.60 -25.75
N LYS A 123 -2.25 -6.00 -25.48
CA LYS A 123 -2.69 -7.40 -25.57
C LYS A 123 -2.54 -7.90 -27.02
N PRO A 124 -1.89 -9.06 -27.26
CA PRO A 124 -1.84 -9.66 -28.58
C PRO A 124 -3.24 -10.00 -29.09
N GLY A 125 -3.47 -9.82 -30.38
CA GLY A 125 -4.68 -10.28 -31.05
C GLY A 125 -4.62 -11.78 -31.29
N ASN A 126 -5.79 -12.43 -31.28
CA ASN A 126 -5.91 -13.78 -31.85
C ASN A 126 -6.22 -13.56 -33.34
N ALA A 127 -5.37 -14.03 -34.26
CA ALA A 127 -5.77 -14.12 -35.66
C ALA A 127 -6.92 -15.13 -35.72
N GLY A 128 -8.08 -14.70 -36.24
CA GLY A 128 -9.32 -15.48 -36.31
C GLY A 128 -9.23 -16.70 -37.19
#